data_AF-A0A5C5R665-F1
#
_entry.id   AF-A0A5C5R665-F1
#
_cell.length_a   1.000
_cell.length_b   1.000
_cell.length_c   1.000
_cell.angle_alpha   90.00
_cell.angle_beta   90.00
_cell.angle_gamma   90.00
#
_symmetry.space_group_name_H-M   'P 1'
#
loop_
_entity.id
_entity.type
_entity.pdbx_description
1 polymer ?
#
loop_
_entity_poly.entity_id
_entity_poly.type
_entity_poly.pdbx_seq_one_letter_code
_entity_poly.pdbx_strand_id
1 'polypeptide(L)' 'DLLRPIYAPTAAYGHFGRTDVDLPWERTDRVDALRTAAGL' A
#
# COMPACT_ATOMS: atom_id res chain seq x y z
N ASP A 1 9.51 5.62 4.96
CA ASP A 1 8.60 6.49 4.20
C ASP A 1 7.27 6.81 4.90
N LEU A 2 7.10 6.49 6.20
CA LEU A 2 5.84 6.73 6.92
C LEU A 2 5.87 7.96 7.83
N LEU A 3 7.05 8.48 8.17
CA LEU A 3 7.20 9.71 8.97
C LEU A 3 6.95 10.96 8.10
N ARG A 4 5.72 11.06 7.59
CA ARG A 4 5.20 12.11 6.72
C ARG A 4 3.75 12.40 7.10
N PRO A 5 3.21 13.59 6.81
CA PRO A 5 1.82 13.94 7.11
C PRO A 5 0.84 13.33 6.08
N ILE A 6 0.78 11.99 5.99
CA ILE A 6 -0.05 11.25 5.01
C ILE A 6 -1.35 10.69 5.60
N TYR A 7 -1.65 10.97 6.87
CA TYR A 7 -2.70 10.26 7.61
C TYR A 7 -4.09 10.89 7.51
N ALA A 8 -4.19 12.20 7.22
CA ALA A 8 -5.48 12.90 7.18
C ALA A 8 -6.49 12.29 6.19
N PRO A 9 -6.11 11.90 4.95
CA PRO A 9 -7.05 11.28 4.02
C PRO A 9 -7.61 9.96 4.52
N THR A 10 -6.87 9.22 5.36
CA THR A 10 -7.25 7.88 5.85
C THR A 10 -8.30 7.91 6.96
N ALA A 11 -8.59 9.08 7.53
CA ALA A 11 -9.54 9.24 8.65
C ALA A 11 -11.01 9.01 8.25
N ALA A 12 -11.32 9.00 6.95
CA ALA A 12 -12.64 8.73 6.40
C ALA A 12 -12.52 7.86 5.13
N TYR A 13 -13.62 7.21 4.75
CA TYR A 13 -13.70 6.34 3.56
C TYR A 13 -12.78 5.10 3.58
N GLY A 14 -12.20 4.79 4.75
CA GLY A 14 -11.39 3.59 4.98
C GLY A 14 -9.89 3.81 4.75
N HIS A 15 -9.09 2.91 5.33
CA HIS A 15 -7.62 2.90 5.24
C HIS A 15 -7.08 2.07 4.07
N PHE A 16 -7.90 1.17 3.52
CA PHE A 16 -7.47 0.15 2.55
C PHE A 16 -8.31 0.14 1.28
N GLY A 17 -7.72 -0.34 0.18
CA GLY A 17 -8.40 -0.56 -1.11
C GLY A 17 -8.86 0.71 -1.81
N ARG A 18 -8.38 1.87 -1.36
CA ARG A 18 -8.73 3.17 -1.92
C ARG A 18 -7.90 3.46 -3.16
N THR A 19 -8.57 3.88 -4.23
CA THR A 19 -7.96 4.21 -5.53
C THR A 19 -7.74 5.70 -5.73
N ASP A 20 -8.24 6.52 -4.80
CA ASP A 20 -8.22 7.99 -4.85
C ASP A 20 -7.04 8.60 -4.06
N VAL A 21 -6.25 7.78 -3.35
CA VAL A 21 -5.09 8.20 -2.55
C VAL A 21 -3.90 7.24 -2.75
N ASP A 22 -2.68 7.76 -2.87
CA ASP A 22 -1.46 6.93 -2.92
C ASP A 22 -0.98 6.63 -1.50
N LEU A 23 -1.26 5.42 -1.04
CA LEU A 23 -0.86 4.92 0.27
C LEU A 23 0.22 3.83 0.12
N PRO A 24 1.36 3.94 0.83
CA PRO A 24 2.49 3.04 0.60
C PRO A 24 2.19 1.57 0.92
N TRP A 25 1.20 1.27 1.76
CA TRP A 25 0.79 -0.10 2.09
C TRP A 25 -0.15 -0.74 1.06
N GLU A 26 -0.72 0.03 0.14
CA GLU A 26 -1.50 -0.50 -0.98
C GLU A 26 -0.62 -0.98 -2.15
N ARG A 27 0.70 -0.70 -2.10
CA ARG A 27 1.63 -1.07 -3.17
C ARG A 27 1.88 -2.58 -3.16
N THR A 28 1.74 -3.19 -4.33
CA THR A 28 2.02 -4.62 -4.59
C THR A 28 3.40 -4.83 -5.23
N ASP A 29 4.34 -3.95 -4.92
CA ASP A 29 5.70 -3.89 -5.50
C ASP A 29 6.58 -5.12 -5.19
N ARG A 30 6.18 -5.96 -4.22
CA ARG A 30 6.88 -7.19 -3.85
C ARG A 30 6.32 -8.47 -4.48
N VAL A 31 5.29 -8.38 -5.32
CA VAL A 31 4.61 -9.57 -5.88
C VAL A 31 5.57 -10.50 -6.62
N ASP A 32 6.43 -9.99 -7.49
CA ASP A 32 7.33 -10.83 -8.30
C ASP A 32 8.44 -11.46 -7.46
N ALA A 33 8.94 -10.74 -6.45
CA ALA A 33 9.89 -11.29 -5.49
C ALA A 33 9.27 -12.44 -4.69
N LEU A 34 8.00 -12.31 -4.29
CA LEU A 34 7.27 -13.37 -3.59
C LEU A 34 7.00 -14.59 -4.49
N ARG A 35 6.59 -14.37 -5.76
CA ARG A 35 6.41 -15.47 -6.72
C ARG A 35 7.70 -16.25 -6.94
N THR A 36 8.80 -15.53 -7.19
CA THR A 36 10.13 -16.12 -7.35
C THR A 36 10.54 -16.94 -6.12
N ALA A 37 10.37 -16.37 -4.92
CA ALA A 37 10.71 -17.07 -3.67
C ALA A 37 9.85 -18.32 -3.41
N ALA A 38 8.61 -18.33 -3.91
CA ALA A 38 7.71 -19.47 -3.82
C ALA A 38 7.93 -20.52 -4.93
N GLY A 39 8.78 -20.24 -5.93
CA GLY A 39 8.97 -21.11 -7.10
C GLY A 39 7.79 -21.10 -8.09
N LEU A 40 7.03 -20.00 -8.12
CA LEU A 40 5.90 -19.75 -9.02
C LEU A 40 6.31 -18.88 -10.22
#